data_AF-A0AAW0I4C2-F1
#
_entry.id   AF-A0AAW0I4C2-F1
#
_cell.length_a   1.000
_cell.length_b   1.000
_cell.length_c   1.000
_cell.angle_alpha   90.00
_cell.angle_beta   90.00
_cell.angle_gamma   90.00
#
_symmetry.space_group_name_H-M   'P 1'
#
loop_
_entity.id
_entity.type
_entity.pdbx_description
1 polymer ?
#
loop_
_entity_poly.entity_id
_entity_poly.type
_entity_poly.pdbx_seq_one_letter_code
_entity_poly.pdbx_strand_id
1 'polypeptide(L)'
;MKDLVTDNPQLSNQQLRNLFDNIKREINKSIKNEEKKEFLNTLSDFLCNDLIRRGNLIIKRKNILRPLSPHLPIYKPQLTSTFPISHRISGAFLATIVLFFYLLCLKIGLICFTYKNFYQFFFFSSKLILISVEITALALSYHLFNGVRHLLTDFSGFLFLRIGRKRLK
;
A
#
# COMPACT_ATOMS: atom_id res chain seq x y z
N MET A 1 -17.59 16.01 22.22
CA MET A 1 -18.24 16.78 21.15
C MET A 1 -18.30 15.87 19.94
N LYS A 2 -19.39 15.09 19.82
CA LYS A 2 -19.63 14.18 18.69
C LYS A 2 -20.29 15.04 17.64
N ASP A 3 -19.55 15.45 16.62
CA ASP A 3 -20.09 16.34 15.61
C ASP A 3 -21.24 15.65 14.87
N LEU A 4 -22.40 16.27 15.06
CA LEU A 4 -23.70 16.02 14.47
C LEU A 4 -23.70 16.35 12.97
N VAL A 5 -22.77 15.75 12.23
CA VAL A 5 -22.94 15.58 10.78
C VAL A 5 -23.20 14.10 10.58
N THR A 6 -24.43 13.71 10.88
CA THR A 6 -24.99 12.50 10.29
C THR A 6 -24.89 12.67 8.79
N ASP A 7 -23.87 12.08 8.18
CA ASP A 7 -23.77 11.80 6.75
C ASP A 7 -25.13 11.22 6.33
N ASN A 8 -26.04 12.03 5.78
CA ASN A 8 -27.37 11.55 5.41
C ASN A 8 -27.16 10.59 4.22
N PRO A 9 -27.28 9.27 4.42
CA PRO A 9 -26.94 8.29 3.40
C PRO A 9 -27.83 8.45 2.17
N GLN A 10 -29.04 8.97 2.35
CA GLN A 10 -29.98 9.23 1.27
C GLN A 10 -29.49 10.37 0.36
N LEU A 11 -28.95 11.45 0.94
CA LEU A 11 -28.43 12.59 0.18
C LEU A 11 -27.18 12.20 -0.63
N SER A 12 -26.28 11.41 -0.04
CA SER A 12 -25.09 10.90 -0.72
C SER A 12 -25.42 9.91 -1.85
N ASN A 13 -26.35 8.99 -1.61
CA ASN A 13 -26.82 8.05 -2.63
C ASN A 13 -27.52 8.77 -3.80
N GLN A 14 -28.26 9.84 -3.53
CA GLN A 14 -28.93 10.63 -4.56
C GLN A 14 -27.95 11.42 -5.42
N GLN A 15 -26.92 12.02 -4.81
CA GLN A 15 -25.83 12.67 -5.55
C GLN A 15 -25.09 11.68 -6.47
N LEU A 16 -24.83 10.45 -5.99
CA LEU A 16 -24.24 9.39 -6.81
C LEU A 16 -25.14 9.02 -7.99
N ARG A 17 -26.45 8.83 -7.78
CA ARG A 17 -27.39 8.55 -8.89
C ARG A 17 -27.36 9.65 -9.95
N ASN A 18 -27.46 10.91 -9.51
CA ASN A 18 -27.40 12.05 -10.42
C ASN A 18 -26.09 12.11 -11.23
N LEU A 19 -24.96 11.75 -10.63
CA LEU A 19 -23.67 11.68 -11.32
C LEU A 19 -23.67 10.59 -12.39
N PHE A 20 -24.13 9.39 -12.06
CA PHE A 20 -24.19 8.27 -13.02
C PHE A 20 -25.21 8.54 -14.14
N ASP A 21 -26.30 9.23 -13.86
CA ASP A 21 -27.26 9.67 -14.87
C ASP A 21 -26.65 10.72 -15.82
N ASN A 22 -25.82 11.64 -15.32
CA ASN A 22 -25.06 12.57 -16.16
C ASN A 22 -24.09 11.83 -17.09
N ILE A 23 -23.38 10.84 -16.55
CA ILE A 23 -22.45 10.01 -17.32
C ILE A 23 -23.20 9.24 -18.42
N LYS A 24 -24.35 8.64 -18.09
CA LYS A 24 -25.20 7.93 -19.04
C LYS A 24 -25.66 8.84 -20.18
N ARG A 25 -26.02 10.09 -19.87
CA ARG A 25 -26.38 11.11 -20.87
C ARG A 25 -25.22 11.45 -21.82
N GLU A 26 -24.00 11.58 -21.31
CA GLU A 26 -22.84 11.86 -22.16
C GLU A 26 -22.44 10.66 -23.02
N ILE A 27 -22.50 9.44 -22.47
CA ILE A 27 -22.28 8.19 -23.24
C ILE A 27 -23.26 8.09 -24.41
N ASN A 28 -24.55 8.36 -24.14
CA ASN A 28 -25.60 8.30 -25.15
C ASN A 28 -25.46 9.37 -26.25
N LYS A 29 -24.79 10.50 -25.98
CA LYS A 29 -24.47 11.52 -27.00
C LYS A 29 -23.23 11.17 -27.80
N SER A 30 -22.21 10.59 -27.16
CA SER A 30 -20.89 10.38 -27.76
C SER A 30 -20.77 9.10 -28.57
N ILE A 31 -21.56 8.07 -28.29
CA ILE A 31 -21.41 6.74 -28.89
C ILE A 31 -22.58 6.44 -29.84
N LYS A 32 -22.26 6.21 -31.12
CA LYS A 32 -23.25 5.85 -32.17
C LYS A 32 -23.54 4.35 -32.29
N ASN A 33 -22.68 3.49 -31.73
CA ASN A 33 -22.89 2.04 -31.74
C ASN A 33 -23.85 1.65 -30.60
N GLU A 34 -25.03 1.14 -30.95
CA GLU A 34 -26.08 0.80 -30.00
C GLU A 34 -25.71 -0.37 -29.08
N GLU A 35 -25.03 -1.42 -29.56
CA GLU A 35 -24.57 -2.52 -28.70
C GLU A 35 -23.58 -2.04 -27.63
N LYS A 36 -22.63 -1.18 -28.03
CA LYS A 36 -21.65 -0.60 -27.11
C LYS A 36 -22.31 0.33 -26.09
N LYS A 37 -23.33 1.07 -26.51
CA LYS A 37 -24.10 2.00 -25.67
C LYS A 37 -24.95 1.24 -24.65
N GLU A 38 -25.61 0.16 -25.05
CA GLU A 38 -26.35 -0.73 -24.15
C GLU A 38 -25.43 -1.37 -23.11
N PHE A 39 -24.27 -1.87 -23.53
CA PHE A 39 -23.27 -2.42 -22.61
C PHE A 39 -22.78 -1.40 -21.57
N LEU A 40 -22.50 -0.16 -22.00
CA LEU A 40 -22.02 0.88 -21.08
C LEU A 40 -23.12 1.38 -20.14
N ASN A 41 -24.36 1.42 -20.61
CA ASN A 41 -25.52 1.78 -19.80
C ASN A 41 -25.79 0.73 -18.72
N THR A 42 -25.74 -0.56 -19.06
CA THR A 42 -25.89 -1.66 -18.10
C THR A 42 -24.75 -1.71 -17.10
N LEU A 43 -23.51 -1.45 -17.56
CA LEU A 43 -22.34 -1.36 -16.67
C LEU A 43 -22.45 -0.17 -15.71
N SER A 44 -22.91 0.98 -16.20
CA SER A 44 -23.17 2.18 -15.38
C SER A 44 -24.20 1.87 -14.28
N ASP A 45 -25.31 1.24 -14.63
CA ASP A 45 -26.37 0.87 -13.69
C ASP A 45 -25.86 -0.16 -12.66
N PHE A 46 -25.05 -1.13 -13.10
CA PHE A 46 -24.42 -2.11 -12.21
C PHE A 46 -23.47 -1.45 -11.21
N LEU A 47 -22.59 -0.56 -11.68
CA LEU A 47 -21.63 0.15 -10.83
C LEU A 47 -22.34 1.09 -9.84
N CYS A 48 -23.36 1.83 -10.30
CA CYS A 48 -24.16 2.70 -9.44
C CYS A 48 -24.80 1.89 -8.29
N ASN A 49 -25.40 0.75 -8.61
CA ASN A 49 -26.04 -0.11 -7.61
C ASN A 49 -25.02 -0.79 -6.67
N ASP A 50 -23.86 -1.24 -7.17
CA ASP A 50 -22.80 -1.83 -6.32
C ASP A 50 -22.21 -0.80 -5.36
N LEU A 51 -21.94 0.42 -5.83
CA LEU A 51 -21.40 1.49 -4.99
C LEU A 51 -22.38 1.90 -3.88
N ILE A 52 -23.65 2.08 -4.21
CA ILE A 52 -24.71 2.39 -3.22
C ILE A 52 -24.83 1.24 -2.21
N ARG A 53 -24.80 0.00 -2.67
CA ARG A 53 -24.86 -1.18 -1.79
C ARG A 53 -23.67 -1.23 -0.83
N ARG A 54 -22.44 -1.03 -1.31
CA ARG A 54 -21.23 -1.00 -0.47
C ARG A 54 -21.27 0.16 0.53
N GLY A 55 -21.63 1.36 0.08
CA GLY A 55 -21.77 2.54 0.94
C GLY A 55 -22.76 2.30 2.07
N ASN A 56 -23.95 1.80 1.77
CA ASN A 56 -24.97 1.48 2.77
C ASN A 56 -24.52 0.38 3.74
N LEU A 57 -23.77 -0.63 3.28
CA LEU A 57 -23.19 -1.66 4.16
C LEU A 57 -22.17 -1.09 5.14
N ILE A 58 -21.31 -0.16 4.69
CA ILE A 58 -20.32 0.50 5.53
C ILE A 58 -21.01 1.36 6.60
N ILE A 59 -22.00 2.16 6.20
CA ILE A 59 -22.77 3.02 7.11
C ILE A 59 -23.55 2.16 8.12
N LYS A 60 -24.20 1.08 7.67
CA LYS A 60 -24.86 0.11 8.56
C LYS A 60 -23.90 -0.51 9.56
N ARG A 61 -22.66 -0.80 9.16
CA ARG A 61 -21.62 -1.31 10.08
C ARG A 61 -21.16 -0.24 11.08
N LYS A 62 -21.00 1.02 10.64
CA LYS A 62 -20.60 2.16 11.51
C LYS A 62 -21.66 2.44 12.60
N ASN A 63 -22.94 2.28 12.26
CA ASN A 63 -24.06 2.55 13.18
C ASN A 63 -24.32 1.42 14.19
N ILE A 64 -23.64 0.27 14.09
CA ILE A 64 -23.71 -0.81 15.07
C ILE A 64 -22.37 -0.81 15.81
N LEU A 65 -22.39 -0.66 17.14
CA LEU A 65 -21.21 -0.78 18.01
C LEU A 65 -20.73 -2.24 18.08
N ARG A 66 -20.23 -2.78 16.96
CA ARG A 66 -19.60 -4.09 16.91
C ARG A 66 -18.12 -3.92 17.28
N PRO A 67 -17.65 -4.50 18.39
CA PRO A 67 -16.22 -4.49 18.67
C PRO A 67 -15.48 -5.24 17.56
N LEU A 68 -14.30 -4.74 17.18
CA LEU A 68 -13.40 -5.49 16.32
C LEU A 68 -12.98 -6.75 17.05
N SER A 69 -13.09 -7.89 16.38
CA SER A 69 -12.58 -9.14 16.93
C SER A 69 -11.07 -9.00 17.21
N PRO A 70 -10.59 -9.43 18.38
CA PRO A 70 -9.17 -9.40 18.70
C PRO A 70 -8.42 -10.31 17.71
N HIS A 71 -7.56 -9.72 16.87
CA HIS A 71 -6.90 -10.40 15.74
C HIS A 71 -5.39 -10.52 15.98
N LEU A 72 -4.64 -9.42 16.06
CA LEU A 72 -3.20 -9.45 16.33
C LEU A 72 -2.83 -10.10 17.68
N PRO A 73 -3.49 -9.76 18.81
CA PRO A 73 -3.07 -10.25 20.12
C PRO A 73 -3.28 -11.75 20.35
N ILE A 74 -4.24 -12.35 19.65
CA ILE A 74 -4.59 -13.78 19.80
C ILE A 74 -3.91 -14.64 18.72
N TYR A 75 -3.42 -14.02 17.64
CA TYR A 75 -2.77 -14.74 16.55
C TYR A 75 -1.40 -15.30 16.97
N LYS A 76 -1.19 -16.60 16.74
CA LYS A 76 0.11 -17.23 16.98
C LYS A 76 1.10 -16.83 15.87
N PRO A 77 2.28 -16.28 16.19
CA PRO A 77 3.24 -15.87 15.16
C PRO A 77 3.73 -17.08 14.37
N GLN A 78 3.43 -17.09 13.06
CA GLN A 78 3.88 -18.12 12.11
C GLN A 78 5.00 -17.56 11.24
N LEU A 79 5.97 -18.40 10.85
CA LEU A 79 7.06 -17.99 9.95
C LEU A 79 6.53 -17.34 8.66
N THR A 80 5.48 -17.91 8.07
CA THR A 80 4.83 -17.37 6.86
C THR A 80 4.32 -15.94 7.02
N SER A 81 3.88 -15.57 8.23
CA SER A 81 3.40 -14.21 8.54
C SER A 81 4.51 -13.26 8.98
N THR A 82 5.55 -13.76 9.65
CA THR A 82 6.65 -12.93 10.16
C THR A 82 7.65 -12.55 9.07
N PHE A 83 7.93 -13.43 8.09
CA PHE A 83 8.84 -13.14 6.98
C PHE A 83 8.45 -11.85 6.20
N PRO A 84 7.20 -11.67 5.74
CA PRO A 84 6.78 -10.45 5.06
C PRO A 84 6.87 -9.19 5.93
N ILE A 85 6.58 -9.31 7.23
CA ILE A 85 6.64 -8.18 8.18
C ILE A 85 8.09 -7.74 8.36
N SER A 86 8.99 -8.69 8.63
CA SER A 86 10.41 -8.42 8.79
C SER A 86 11.04 -7.85 7.52
N HIS A 87 10.63 -8.31 6.33
CA HIS A 87 11.11 -7.75 5.06
C HIS A 87 10.71 -6.28 4.87
N ARG A 88 9.50 -5.89 5.30
CA ARG A 88 9.05 -4.49 5.30
C ARG A 88 9.84 -3.65 6.29
N ILE A 89 10.07 -4.17 7.50
CA ILE A 89 10.84 -3.48 8.55
C ILE A 89 12.28 -3.24 8.08
N SER A 90 12.95 -4.25 7.52
CA SER A 90 14.32 -4.09 7.01
C SER A 90 14.38 -3.09 5.85
N GLY A 91 13.40 -3.11 4.93
CA GLY A 91 13.32 -2.14 3.83
C GLY A 91 13.14 -0.70 4.32
N ALA A 92 12.23 -0.48 5.28
CA ALA A 92 12.01 0.84 5.88
C ALA A 92 13.25 1.35 6.64
N PHE A 93 13.93 0.46 7.37
CA PHE A 93 15.18 0.77 8.06
C PHE A 93 16.27 1.22 7.08
N LEU A 94 16.50 0.45 6.01
CA LEU A 94 17.48 0.82 4.97
C LEU A 94 17.14 2.14 4.29
N ALA A 95 15.87 2.35 3.91
CA ALA A 95 15.43 3.59 3.27
C ALA A 95 15.66 4.80 4.18
N THR A 96 15.42 4.65 5.48
CA THR A 96 15.65 5.72 6.47
C THR A 96 17.13 6.06 6.58
N ILE A 97 18.02 5.05 6.62
CA ILE A 97 19.48 5.28 6.66
C ILE A 97 19.94 6.03 5.41
N VAL A 98 19.52 5.59 4.23
CA VAL A 98 19.90 6.23 2.96
C VAL A 98 19.40 7.68 2.92
N LEU A 99 18.15 7.93 3.30
CA LEU A 99 17.57 9.27 3.35
C LEU A 99 18.29 10.16 4.38
N PHE A 100 18.56 9.62 5.56
CA PHE A 100 19.27 10.35 6.61
C PHE A 100 20.68 10.75 6.15
N PHE A 101 21.42 9.80 5.56
CA PHE A 101 22.76 10.07 5.04
C PHE A 101 22.73 11.09 3.91
N TYR A 102 21.75 11.00 3.01
CA TYR A 102 21.55 11.97 1.94
C TYR A 102 21.31 13.39 2.47
N LEU A 103 20.39 13.55 3.43
CA LEU A 103 20.11 14.84 4.07
C LEU A 103 21.31 15.40 4.83
N LEU A 104 22.07 14.52 5.49
CA LEU A 104 23.30 14.88 6.20
C LEU A 104 24.36 15.42 5.23
N CYS A 105 24.59 14.73 4.10
CA CYS A 105 25.50 15.18 3.05
C CYS A 105 25.10 16.54 2.47
N LEU A 106 23.80 16.76 2.21
CA LEU A 106 23.31 18.05 1.70
C LEU A 106 23.56 19.20 2.68
N LYS A 107 23.37 18.97 3.99
CA LYS A 107 23.52 20.01 5.01
C LYS A 107 24.98 20.33 5.34
N ILE A 108 25.84 19.33 5.35
CA ILE A 108 27.22 19.46 5.85
C ILE A 108 28.20 19.76 4.71
N GLY A 109 27.90 19.38 3.47
CA GLY A 109 28.80 19.60 2.34
C GLY A 109 30.20 19.00 2.57
N LEU A 110 31.23 19.61 1.97
CA LEU A 110 32.62 19.14 2.08
C LEU A 110 33.30 19.50 3.41
N ILE A 111 32.65 20.31 4.27
CA ILE A 111 33.26 20.90 5.48
C ILE A 111 33.59 19.85 6.55
N CYS A 112 32.93 18.69 6.49
CA CYS A 112 33.14 17.59 7.45
C CYS A 112 34.56 17.02 7.44
N PHE A 113 35.18 16.98 6.26
CA PHE A 113 36.52 16.40 6.08
C PHE A 113 37.65 17.31 6.58
N THR A 114 37.36 18.56 6.91
CA THR A 114 38.38 19.53 7.37
C THR A 114 38.30 19.80 8.88
N TYR A 115 37.22 19.37 9.55
CA TYR A 115 36.95 19.74 10.93
C TYR A 115 37.48 18.69 11.93
N LYS A 116 38.53 19.04 12.69
CA LYS A 116 39.18 18.13 13.66
C LYS A 116 38.22 17.53 14.69
N ASN A 117 37.24 18.29 15.19
CA ASN A 117 36.30 17.78 16.20
C ASN A 117 35.35 16.71 15.60
N PHE A 118 35.12 16.71 14.29
CA PHE A 118 34.32 15.67 13.63
C PHE A 118 35.07 14.32 13.64
N TYR A 119 36.36 14.34 13.32
CA TYR A 119 37.22 13.14 13.43
C TYR A 119 37.32 12.62 14.86
N GLN A 120 37.43 13.53 15.84
CA GLN A 120 37.46 13.15 17.25
C GLN A 120 36.14 12.47 17.67
N PHE A 121 34.99 13.04 17.28
CA PHE A 121 33.68 12.42 17.52
C PHE A 121 33.55 11.03 16.89
N PHE A 122 33.99 10.86 15.63
CA PHE A 122 34.00 9.57 14.94
C PHE A 122 34.91 8.55 15.63
N PHE A 123 36.08 8.99 16.11
CA PHE A 123 37.03 8.13 16.81
C PHE A 123 36.48 7.64 18.15
N PHE A 124 35.89 8.53 18.94
CA PHE A 124 35.22 8.17 20.22
C PHE A 124 33.99 7.28 19.99
N SER A 125 33.29 7.45 18.87
CA SER A 125 32.09 6.66 18.52
C SER A 125 32.38 5.39 17.71
N SER A 126 33.65 5.08 17.46
CA SER A 126 34.09 3.98 16.57
C SER A 126 33.43 2.63 16.88
N LYS A 127 33.29 2.29 18.16
CA LYS A 127 32.64 1.04 18.59
C LYS A 127 31.16 0.97 18.23
N LEU A 128 30.44 2.10 18.32
CA LEU A 128 29.02 2.18 17.95
C LEU A 128 28.84 2.15 16.44
N ILE A 129 29.75 2.77 15.70
CA ILE A 129 29.75 2.77 14.24
C ILE A 129 29.90 1.34 13.71
N LEU A 130 30.82 0.54 14.28
CA LEU A 130 31.00 -0.86 13.88
C LEU A 130 29.72 -1.68 14.04
N ILE A 131 29.07 -1.58 15.21
CA ILE A 131 27.80 -2.29 15.48
C ILE A 131 26.71 -1.83 14.50
N SER A 132 26.62 -0.53 14.24
CA SER A 132 25.65 0.02 13.29
C SER A 132 25.89 -0.50 11.86
N VAL A 133 27.14 -0.63 11.44
CA VAL A 133 27.50 -1.17 10.12
C VAL A 133 27.14 -2.64 10.02
N GLU A 134 27.41 -3.45 11.05
CA GLU A 134 27.04 -4.87 11.09
C GLU A 134 25.53 -5.07 11.00
N ILE A 135 24.73 -4.33 11.79
CA ILE A 135 23.27 -4.39 11.76
C ILE A 135 22.74 -3.98 10.37
N THR A 136 23.33 -2.94 9.79
CA THR A 136 22.95 -2.46 8.45
C THR A 136 23.27 -3.51 7.38
N ALA A 137 24.44 -4.15 7.45
CA ALA A 137 24.83 -5.22 6.54
C ALA A 137 23.94 -6.45 6.67
N LEU A 138 23.54 -6.81 7.89
CA LEU A 138 22.59 -7.90 8.15
C LEU A 138 21.21 -7.57 7.57
N ALA A 139 20.70 -6.37 7.82
CA ALA A 139 19.41 -5.92 7.30
C ALA A 139 19.39 -5.87 5.77
N LEU A 140 20.48 -5.41 5.14
CA LEU A 140 20.65 -5.39 3.68
C LEU A 140 20.66 -6.81 3.11
N SER A 141 21.49 -7.70 3.67
CA SER A 141 21.57 -9.11 3.24
C SER A 141 20.21 -9.80 3.34
N TYR A 142 19.52 -9.63 4.47
CA TYR A 142 18.18 -10.19 4.67
C TYR A 142 17.15 -9.63 3.69
N HIS A 143 17.16 -8.31 3.47
CA HIS A 143 16.22 -7.65 2.55
C HIS A 143 16.43 -8.10 1.11
N LEU A 144 17.69 -8.17 0.65
CA LEU A 144 18.04 -8.64 -0.69
C LEU A 144 17.65 -10.09 -0.90
N PHE A 145 18.00 -10.99 0.02
CA PHE A 145 17.66 -12.41 -0.10
C PHE A 145 16.15 -12.64 -0.18
N ASN A 146 15.38 -11.98 0.69
CA ASN A 146 13.92 -12.07 0.64
C ASN A 146 13.33 -11.41 -0.60
N GLY A 147 13.94 -10.32 -1.08
CA GLY A 147 13.56 -9.67 -2.34
C GLY A 147 13.72 -10.62 -3.53
N VAL A 148 14.86 -11.31 -3.63
CA VAL A 148 15.09 -12.34 -4.66
C VAL A 148 14.08 -13.47 -4.56
N ARG A 149 13.79 -13.96 -3.35
CA ARG A 149 12.75 -15.00 -3.12
C ARG A 149 11.36 -14.54 -3.60
N HIS A 150 11.00 -13.28 -3.36
CA HIS A 150 9.74 -12.70 -3.86
C HIS A 150 9.72 -12.66 -5.39
N LEU A 151 10.78 -12.16 -6.03
CA LEU A 151 10.89 -12.13 -7.49
C LEU A 151 10.81 -13.53 -8.11
N LEU A 152 11.42 -14.55 -7.50
CA LEU A 152 11.32 -15.94 -7.93
C LEU A 152 9.89 -16.49 -7.79
N THR A 153 9.19 -16.12 -6.72
CA THR A 153 7.79 -16.52 -6.51
C THR A 153 6.87 -15.89 -7.56
N ASP A 154 7.08 -14.61 -7.88
CA ASP A 154 6.30 -13.91 -8.89
C ASP A 154 6.56 -14.50 -10.29
N PHE A 155 7.82 -14.84 -10.60
CA PHE A 155 8.19 -15.46 -11.88
C PHE A 155 7.61 -16.88 -12.03
N SER A 156 7.72 -17.71 -11.00
CA SER A 156 7.16 -19.07 -10.99
C SER A 156 5.64 -19.07 -11.09
N GLY A 157 4.96 -18.16 -10.38
CA GLY A 157 3.51 -17.97 -10.48
C GLY A 157 3.08 -17.53 -11.88
N PHE A 158 3.81 -16.59 -12.49
CA PHE A 158 3.57 -16.18 -13.88
C PHE A 158 3.72 -17.34 -14.87
N LEU A 159 4.77 -18.14 -14.73
CA LEU A 159 5.02 -19.29 -15.58
C LEU A 159 3.93 -20.36 -15.43
N PHE A 160 3.49 -20.63 -14.20
CA PHE A 160 2.40 -21.57 -13.92
C PHE A 160 1.09 -21.14 -14.59
N LEU A 161 0.71 -19.87 -14.47
CA LEU A 161 -0.49 -19.33 -15.13
C LEU A 161 -0.39 -19.40 -16.66
N ARG A 162 0.81 -19.17 -17.22
CA ARG A 162 1.06 -19.26 -18.67
C ARG A 162 0.95 -20.69 -19.20
N ILE A 163 1.46 -21.68 -18.47
CA ILE A 163 1.39 -23.10 -18.84
C ILE A 163 -0.04 -23.63 -18.65
N GLY A 164 -0.69 -23.29 -17.53
CA GLY A 164 -2.07 -23.70 -17.24
C GLY A 164 -3.07 -23.24 -18.30
N ARG A 165 -2.90 -22.02 -18.85
CA ARG A 165 -3.71 -21.52 -19.97
C ARG A 165 -3.52 -22.28 -21.29
N LYS A 166 -2.36 -22.90 -21.51
CA LYS A 166 -2.11 -23.72 -22.72
C LYS A 166 -2.69 -25.13 -22.63
N ARG A 167 -3.01 -25.62 -21.42
CA ARG A 167 -3.63 -26.94 -21.19
C ARG A 167 -5.16 -26.96 -21.24
N LEU A 168 -5.80 -25.78 -21.29
CA LEU A 168 -7.26 -25.61 -21.31
C LEU A 168 -7.78 -25.15 -22.69
N LYS A 169 -6.98 -25.33 -23.74
CA LYS A 169 -7.38 -25.22 -25.15
C LYS A 169 -7.08 -26.55 -25.81
#